data_AF-A0A7V2SAK8-F1
#
_entry.id   AF-A0A7V2SAK8-F1
#
_cell.length_a   1.000
_cell.length_b   1.000
_cell.length_c   1.000
_cell.angle_alpha   90.00
_cell.angle_beta   90.00
_cell.angle_gamma   90.00
#
_symmetry.space_group_name_H-M   'P 1'
#
loop_
_entity.id
_entity.type
_entity.pdbx_description
1 polymer ?
#
loop_
_entity_poly.entity_id
_entity_poly.type
_entity_poly.pdbx_seq_one_letter_code
_entity_poly.pdbx_strand_id
1 'polypeptide(L)'
;SQILGCSSRHLRRLFIQQLGVPPHQIENTRRLLFAKQLLNDTSLSIYDIAFASGYDSQRQFNYAFQKSYQRTPSSIRKSISGRQKIDDYIPLYLNYRPPYDWQSLLDFLAFRAVDGIEWVSKNHYLRSITLSDDNTDEKENQTAILDISNQPEQHRLLVKIYVCGNQPVEVKNLFAIKRKLVRLLDTEALPVLLQQCFNKSTLFSPENKMNNFFNHFKRYPGIRIPGCWDPFELSVRAIIGQQISVKGATTITQRLVSRIGKPINFDCSFVQMHPQITEKIHAVFPEAKSLSKQNLENLGLTHRRIQTLQDFARAILKNQVNFSPLQNTENFVQDITQIKGIGPWTAQYIAMRALNDPNAYPQGDLVLENNLKNSFGELSKQQIAMLFDECQPWRAYAALLIWRQAVKLKGKNR
;
A
#
# COMPACT_ATOMS: atom_id res chain seq x y z
N SER A 1 -12.77 12.83 -14.65
CA SER A 1 -12.86 13.51 -15.95
C SER A 1 -11.67 14.44 -16.14
N GLN A 2 -11.51 15.47 -15.30
CA GLN A 2 -10.37 16.42 -15.37
C GLN A 2 -9.00 15.73 -15.36
N ILE A 3 -8.73 14.85 -14.39
CA ILE A 3 -7.43 14.12 -14.29
C ILE A 3 -7.18 13.23 -15.52
N LEU A 4 -8.23 12.65 -16.09
CA LEU A 4 -8.15 11.74 -17.25
C LEU A 4 -8.21 12.48 -18.59
N GLY A 5 -8.19 13.82 -18.60
CA GLY A 5 -8.27 14.62 -19.82
C GLY A 5 -9.53 14.38 -20.67
N CYS A 6 -10.62 13.86 -20.08
CA CYS A 6 -11.83 13.49 -20.81
C CYS A 6 -13.12 14.01 -20.17
N SER A 7 -14.16 14.23 -20.97
CA SER A 7 -15.46 14.69 -20.47
C SER A 7 -16.15 13.62 -19.61
N SER A 8 -16.94 14.04 -18.61
CA SER A 8 -17.70 13.11 -17.76
C SER A 8 -18.65 12.22 -18.57
N ARG A 9 -19.20 12.74 -19.68
CA ARG A 9 -20.03 11.99 -20.62
C ARG A 9 -19.24 10.90 -21.35
N HIS A 10 -18.03 11.22 -21.81
CA HIS A 10 -17.15 10.24 -22.46
C HIS A 10 -16.75 9.12 -21.50
N LEU A 11 -16.34 9.47 -20.28
CA LEU A 11 -15.99 8.50 -19.25
C LEU A 11 -17.16 7.57 -18.90
N ARG A 12 -18.37 8.14 -18.74
CA ARG A 12 -19.58 7.33 -18.50
C ARG A 12 -19.85 6.37 -19.65
N ARG A 13 -19.71 6.84 -20.90
CA ARG A 13 -19.90 6.00 -22.09
C ARG A 13 -18.90 4.84 -22.12
N LEU A 14 -17.62 5.10 -21.86
CA LEU A 14 -16.59 4.06 -21.81
C LEU A 14 -16.92 2.99 -20.76
N PHE A 15 -17.32 3.41 -19.56
CA PHE A 15 -17.70 2.47 -18.49
C PHE A 15 -18.91 1.61 -18.87
N ILE A 16 -19.93 2.19 -19.50
CA ILE A 16 -21.08 1.42 -19.99
C ILE A 16 -20.66 0.45 -21.10
N GLN A 17 -19.79 0.89 -22.03
CA GLN A 17 -19.31 0.03 -23.12
C GLN A 17 -18.45 -1.14 -22.63
N GLN A 18 -17.59 -0.91 -21.64
CA GLN A 18 -16.62 -1.92 -21.19
C GLN A 18 -17.12 -2.77 -20.02
N LEU A 19 -17.96 -2.22 -19.15
CA LEU A 19 -18.41 -2.86 -17.90
C LEU A 19 -19.93 -2.98 -17.79
N GLY A 20 -20.69 -2.45 -18.75
CA GLY A 20 -22.16 -2.47 -18.74
C GLY A 20 -22.82 -1.50 -17.76
N VAL A 21 -22.05 -0.83 -16.88
CA VAL A 21 -22.58 0.02 -15.81
C VAL A 21 -21.81 1.33 -15.69
N PRO A 22 -22.45 2.44 -15.30
CA PRO A 22 -21.77 3.72 -15.08
C PRO A 22 -20.90 3.71 -13.80
N PRO A 23 -19.88 4.60 -13.70
CA PRO A 23 -18.92 4.60 -12.59
C PRO A 23 -19.54 4.70 -11.18
N HIS A 24 -20.57 5.54 -11.02
CA HIS A 24 -21.21 5.75 -9.71
C HIS A 24 -21.92 4.48 -9.21
N GLN A 25 -22.41 3.61 -10.12
CA GLN A 25 -23.01 2.34 -9.72
C GLN A 25 -21.95 1.36 -9.21
N ILE A 26 -20.77 1.31 -9.83
CA ILE A 26 -19.65 0.49 -9.34
C ILE A 26 -19.23 0.92 -7.94
N GLU A 27 -19.09 2.23 -7.72
CA GLU A 27 -18.75 2.78 -6.41
C GLU A 27 -19.82 2.45 -5.37
N ASN A 28 -21.10 2.63 -5.71
CA ASN A 28 -22.19 2.26 -4.81
C ASN A 28 -22.19 0.74 -4.50
N THR A 29 -21.95 -0.12 -5.49
CA THR A 29 -21.82 -1.56 -5.27
C THR A 29 -20.67 -1.89 -4.32
N ARG A 30 -19.52 -1.24 -4.45
CA ARG A 30 -18.37 -1.43 -3.53
C ARG A 30 -18.72 -1.01 -2.10
N ARG A 31 -19.38 0.14 -1.92
CA ARG A 31 -19.85 0.61 -0.60
C ARG A 31 -20.85 -0.36 0.02
N LEU A 32 -21.82 -0.84 -0.76
CA LEU A 32 -22.83 -1.80 -0.30
C LEU A 32 -22.25 -3.19 0.03
N LEU A 33 -21.25 -3.67 -0.73
CA LEU A 33 -20.54 -4.91 -0.42
C LEU A 33 -19.73 -4.76 0.87
N PHE A 34 -19.11 -3.61 1.09
CA PHE A 34 -18.42 -3.32 2.34
C PHE A 34 -19.39 -3.22 3.53
N ALA A 35 -20.53 -2.55 3.37
CA ALA A 35 -21.57 -2.51 4.39
C ALA A 35 -22.07 -3.91 4.76
N LYS A 36 -22.31 -4.78 3.75
CA LYS A 36 -22.72 -6.16 3.97
C LYS A 36 -21.67 -6.97 4.74
N GLN A 37 -20.39 -6.72 4.47
CA GLN A 37 -19.29 -7.31 5.23
C GLN A 37 -19.33 -6.86 6.70
N LEU A 38 -19.42 -5.55 6.96
CA LEU A 38 -19.51 -5.03 8.33
C LEU A 38 -20.74 -5.56 9.08
N LEU A 39 -21.91 -5.62 8.43
CA LEU A 39 -23.13 -6.18 9.01
C LEU A 39 -22.99 -7.64 9.45
N ASN A 40 -22.14 -8.40 8.75
CA ASN A 40 -21.90 -9.81 9.04
C ASN A 40 -20.77 -10.01 10.04
N ASP A 41 -19.78 -9.13 10.07
CA ASP A 41 -18.49 -9.42 10.72
C ASP A 41 -18.20 -8.53 11.92
N THR A 42 -18.99 -7.47 12.16
CA THR A 42 -18.79 -6.54 13.27
C THR A 42 -20.06 -6.34 14.11
N SER A 43 -19.88 -5.83 15.32
CA SER A 43 -20.95 -5.41 16.23
C SER A 43 -21.39 -3.95 16.03
N LEU A 44 -20.73 -3.20 15.13
CA LEU A 44 -20.98 -1.78 14.87
C LEU A 44 -22.47 -1.49 14.68
N SER A 45 -22.96 -0.33 15.12
CA SER A 45 -24.35 0.03 14.90
C SER A 45 -24.66 0.20 13.41
N ILE A 46 -25.93 0.11 13.00
CA ILE A 46 -26.29 0.35 11.59
C ILE A 46 -25.97 1.79 11.18
N TYR A 47 -26.05 2.73 12.13
CA TYR A 47 -25.62 4.11 11.96
C TYR A 47 -24.13 4.14 11.60
N ASP A 48 -23.27 3.52 12.42
CA ASP A 48 -21.82 3.47 12.20
C ASP A 48 -21.46 2.79 10.88
N ILE A 49 -22.14 1.69 10.53
CA ILE A 49 -21.91 0.98 9.26
C ILE A 49 -22.23 1.88 8.06
N ALA A 50 -23.26 2.71 8.13
CA ALA A 50 -23.59 3.64 7.06
C ALA A 50 -22.43 4.61 6.80
N PHE A 51 -21.93 5.27 7.86
CA PHE A 51 -20.80 6.21 7.76
C PHE A 51 -19.50 5.50 7.39
N ALA A 52 -19.22 4.35 8.00
CA ALA A 52 -18.05 3.53 7.68
C ALA A 52 -18.00 3.12 6.22
N SER A 53 -19.16 2.90 5.60
CA SER A 53 -19.30 2.54 4.20
C SER A 53 -19.25 3.73 3.24
N GLY A 54 -18.99 4.93 3.74
CA GLY A 54 -18.82 6.15 2.96
C GLY A 54 -20.14 6.84 2.59
N TYR A 55 -21.23 6.60 3.32
CA TYR A 55 -22.47 7.38 3.17
C TYR A 55 -22.51 8.54 4.16
N ASP A 56 -23.02 9.69 3.72
CA ASP A 56 -23.16 10.88 4.57
C ASP A 56 -24.40 10.82 5.48
N SER A 57 -25.30 9.85 5.25
CA SER A 57 -26.46 9.63 6.11
C SER A 57 -26.93 8.18 6.09
N GLN A 58 -27.46 7.74 7.23
CA GLN A 58 -28.10 6.43 7.37
C GLN A 58 -29.33 6.27 6.47
N ARG A 59 -30.07 7.35 6.19
CA ARG A 59 -31.25 7.32 5.30
C ARG A 59 -30.87 6.94 3.86
N GLN A 60 -29.84 7.59 3.31
CA GLN A 60 -29.33 7.29 1.97
C GLN A 60 -28.79 5.86 1.88
N PHE A 61 -28.05 5.44 2.90
CA PHE A 61 -27.56 4.07 3.01
C PHE A 61 -28.71 3.05 2.97
N ASN A 62 -29.73 3.21 3.84
CA ASN A 62 -30.87 2.30 3.90
C ASN A 62 -31.61 2.23 2.56
N TYR A 63 -31.82 3.37 1.89
CA TYR A 63 -32.45 3.41 0.57
C TYR A 63 -31.62 2.66 -0.48
N ALA A 64 -30.31 2.93 -0.56
CA ALA A 64 -29.41 2.26 -1.50
C ALA A 64 -29.35 0.74 -1.25
N PHE A 65 -29.32 0.34 0.02
CA PHE A 65 -29.24 -1.06 0.43
C PHE A 65 -30.54 -1.81 0.12
N GLN A 66 -31.70 -1.25 0.46
CA GLN A 66 -33.01 -1.82 0.12
C GLN A 66 -33.18 -1.93 -1.39
N LYS A 67 -32.80 -0.89 -2.15
CA LYS A 67 -32.87 -0.90 -3.61
C LYS A 67 -32.00 -2.00 -4.23
N SER A 68 -30.83 -2.27 -3.69
CA SER A 68 -29.88 -3.24 -4.25
C SER A 68 -30.12 -4.68 -3.80
N TYR A 69 -30.51 -4.90 -2.54
CA TYR A 69 -30.64 -6.24 -1.95
C TYR A 69 -32.08 -6.65 -1.66
N GLN A 70 -33.06 -5.76 -1.89
CA GLN A 70 -34.48 -5.98 -1.58
C GLN A 70 -34.75 -6.37 -0.11
N ARG A 71 -33.81 -6.02 0.78
CA ARG A 71 -33.81 -6.36 2.21
C ARG A 71 -33.24 -5.19 2.99
N THR A 72 -33.70 -5.01 4.24
CA THR A 72 -33.16 -3.97 5.13
C THR A 72 -31.82 -4.40 5.72
N PRO A 73 -30.91 -3.47 6.05
CA PRO A 73 -29.65 -3.80 6.74
C PRO A 73 -29.85 -4.63 8.01
N SER A 74 -30.86 -4.28 8.83
CA SER A 74 -31.21 -5.02 10.04
C SER A 74 -31.60 -6.48 9.76
N SER A 75 -32.32 -6.74 8.66
CA SER A 75 -32.74 -8.10 8.30
C SER A 75 -31.59 -8.99 7.79
N ILE A 76 -30.50 -8.40 7.30
CA ILE A 76 -29.31 -9.12 6.84
C ILE A 76 -28.35 -9.38 8.00
N ARG A 77 -28.34 -8.51 9.01
CA ARG A 77 -27.62 -8.76 10.25
C ARG A 77 -28.13 -10.06 10.87
N LYS A 78 -27.33 -11.12 10.76
CA LYS A 78 -27.58 -12.39 11.49
C LYS A 78 -27.54 -12.08 12.99
N SER A 79 -28.32 -12.81 13.80
CA SER A 79 -28.18 -12.71 15.25
C SER A 79 -26.72 -13.00 15.62
N ILE A 80 -26.10 -12.10 16.38
CA ILE A 80 -24.72 -12.21 16.84
C ILE A 80 -24.69 -13.22 18.00
N SER A 81 -25.38 -14.34 17.87
CA SER A 81 -25.50 -15.38 18.88
C SER A 81 -24.35 -16.37 18.65
N GLY A 82 -23.24 -16.18 19.38
CA GLY A 82 -22.08 -17.09 19.36
C GLY A 82 -20.81 -16.57 18.68
N ARG A 83 -20.73 -15.29 18.30
CA ARG A 83 -19.49 -14.67 17.84
C ARG A 83 -18.82 -13.94 19.01
N GLN A 84 -17.50 -14.12 19.16
CA GLN A 84 -16.68 -13.43 20.16
C GLN A 84 -17.15 -11.97 20.27
N LYS A 85 -17.42 -11.51 21.50
CA LYS A 85 -17.56 -10.08 21.79
C LYS A 85 -16.31 -9.40 21.23
N ILE A 86 -16.49 -8.67 20.14
CA ILE A 86 -15.46 -7.83 19.56
C ILE A 86 -15.55 -6.53 20.35
N ASP A 87 -14.88 -6.50 21.51
CA ASP A 87 -14.66 -5.27 22.27
C ASP A 87 -13.23 -4.71 22.06
N ASP A 88 -12.31 -5.47 21.44
CA ASP A 88 -10.89 -5.09 21.35
C ASP A 88 -10.42 -4.51 19.99
N TYR A 89 -11.04 -4.88 18.85
CA TYR A 89 -10.59 -4.43 17.52
C TYR A 89 -11.66 -4.48 16.43
N ILE A 90 -11.57 -3.70 15.36
CA ILE A 90 -12.47 -3.81 14.21
C ILE A 90 -11.89 -4.79 13.17
N PRO A 91 -12.55 -5.93 12.84
CA PRO A 91 -12.08 -6.82 11.79
C PRO A 91 -12.46 -6.29 10.39
N LEU A 92 -11.48 -6.23 9.49
CA LEU A 92 -11.69 -6.09 8.05
C LEU A 92 -11.10 -7.31 7.33
N TYR A 93 -11.81 -7.78 6.32
CA TYR A 93 -11.35 -8.86 5.44
C TYR A 93 -11.09 -8.34 4.02
N LEU A 94 -9.95 -8.73 3.46
CA LEU A 94 -9.53 -8.40 2.10
C LEU A 94 -9.37 -9.69 1.30
N ASN A 95 -10.27 -9.92 0.35
CA ASN A 95 -10.17 -11.09 -0.52
C ASN A 95 -9.07 -10.88 -1.55
N TYR A 96 -8.40 -11.95 -1.94
CA TYR A 96 -7.46 -11.95 -3.05
C TYR A 96 -7.72 -13.12 -3.99
N ARG A 97 -7.19 -13.01 -5.21
CA ARG A 97 -7.17 -14.13 -6.16
C ARG A 97 -5.93 -14.99 -5.91
N PRO A 98 -6.05 -16.29 -5.62
CA PRO A 98 -4.88 -17.15 -5.49
C PRO A 98 -4.17 -17.33 -6.84
N PRO A 99 -2.86 -17.63 -6.85
CA PRO A 99 -1.98 -17.74 -5.69
C PRO A 99 -1.63 -16.36 -5.06
N TYR A 100 -1.32 -16.37 -3.76
CA TYR A 100 -0.87 -15.19 -3.00
C TYR A 100 0.35 -15.55 -2.17
N ASP A 101 1.50 -14.99 -2.51
CA ASP A 101 2.77 -15.28 -1.83
C ASP A 101 2.97 -14.35 -0.63
N TRP A 102 2.25 -14.68 0.45
CA TRP A 102 2.26 -13.91 1.70
C TRP A 102 3.65 -13.84 2.33
N GLN A 103 4.41 -14.94 2.28
CA GLN A 103 5.74 -14.96 2.89
C GLN A 103 6.70 -14.03 2.15
N SER A 104 6.68 -14.00 0.81
CA SER A 104 7.51 -13.06 0.04
C SER A 104 7.17 -11.60 0.35
N LEU A 105 5.89 -11.29 0.56
CA LEU A 105 5.46 -9.95 0.97
C LEU A 105 5.96 -9.60 2.37
N LEU A 106 5.82 -10.53 3.34
CA LEU A 106 6.34 -10.33 4.69
C LEU A 106 7.85 -10.16 4.72
N ASP A 107 8.62 -10.98 3.99
CA ASP A 107 10.07 -10.87 3.91
C ASP A 107 10.48 -9.48 3.38
N PHE A 108 9.75 -9.00 2.36
CA PHE A 108 10.00 -7.70 1.76
C PHE A 108 9.74 -6.54 2.73
N LEU A 109 8.63 -6.62 3.48
CA LEU A 109 8.23 -5.63 4.48
C LEU A 109 9.16 -5.68 5.70
N ALA A 110 9.50 -6.87 6.20
CA ALA A 110 10.40 -7.09 7.34
C ALA A 110 11.77 -6.43 7.11
N PHE A 111 12.32 -6.59 5.91
CA PHE A 111 13.61 -5.99 5.55
C PHE A 111 13.60 -4.45 5.54
N ARG A 112 12.42 -3.82 5.54
CA ARG A 112 12.21 -2.37 5.46
C ARG A 112 11.46 -1.80 6.66
N ALA A 113 11.07 -2.64 7.63
CA ALA A 113 10.22 -2.25 8.74
C ALA A 113 10.91 -1.20 9.60
N VAL A 114 10.22 -0.10 9.89
CA VAL A 114 10.73 0.96 10.76
C VAL A 114 10.29 0.68 12.19
N ASP A 115 11.28 0.49 13.06
CA ASP A 115 11.06 0.30 14.50
C ASP A 115 10.36 1.54 15.07
N GLY A 116 9.37 1.31 15.93
CA GLY A 116 8.46 2.33 16.42
C GLY A 116 7.19 2.54 15.57
N ILE A 117 7.15 2.06 14.32
CA ILE A 117 5.97 2.16 13.44
C ILE A 117 5.47 0.80 12.99
N GLU A 118 6.37 -0.08 12.58
CA GLU A 118 6.06 -1.34 11.91
C GLU A 118 6.72 -2.51 12.63
N TRP A 119 5.98 -3.61 12.76
CA TRP A 119 6.52 -4.85 13.27
C TRP A 119 6.08 -6.01 12.38
N VAL A 120 7.04 -6.80 11.91
CA VAL A 120 6.77 -7.98 11.10
C VAL A 120 7.17 -9.21 11.89
N SER A 121 6.20 -10.08 12.15
CA SER A 121 6.44 -11.42 12.70
C SER A 121 6.46 -12.44 11.58
N LYS A 122 6.56 -13.73 11.92
CA LYS A 122 6.54 -14.82 10.93
C LYS A 122 5.27 -14.83 10.07
N ASN A 123 4.12 -14.50 10.68
CA ASN A 123 2.81 -14.63 10.03
C ASN A 123 2.01 -13.32 9.98
N HIS A 124 2.47 -12.27 10.65
CA HIS A 124 1.74 -11.01 10.79
C HIS A 124 2.58 -9.83 10.32
N TYR A 125 1.91 -8.87 9.70
CA TYR A 125 2.42 -7.51 9.50
C TYR A 125 1.60 -6.56 10.35
N LEU A 126 2.28 -5.84 11.24
CA LEU A 126 1.69 -4.83 12.09
C LEU A 126 2.23 -3.45 11.74
N ARG A 127 1.36 -2.44 11.79
CA ARG A 127 1.80 -1.05 11.69
C ARG A 127 0.88 -0.09 12.43
N SER A 128 1.42 1.05 12.85
CA SER A 128 0.62 2.19 13.29
C SER A 128 0.12 3.03 12.12
N ILE A 129 -1.04 3.65 12.33
CA ILE A 129 -1.71 4.55 11.41
C ILE A 129 -2.44 5.67 12.16
N THR A 130 -2.74 6.76 11.44
CA THR A 130 -3.80 7.71 11.79
C THR A 130 -5.11 7.30 11.13
N LEU A 131 -6.24 7.46 11.83
CA LEU A 131 -7.57 7.11 11.32
C LEU A 131 -8.25 8.25 10.56
N SER A 132 -7.87 9.49 10.83
CA SER A 132 -8.41 10.70 10.20
C SER A 132 -7.60 11.12 8.96
N ASP A 133 -8.21 11.99 8.14
CA ASP A 133 -7.59 12.54 6.93
C ASP A 133 -6.69 13.73 7.27
N ASP A 134 -5.75 14.07 6.38
CA ASP A 134 -4.74 15.13 6.58
C ASP A 134 -5.32 16.57 6.76
N ASN A 135 -6.64 16.74 6.70
CA ASN A 135 -7.35 18.03 6.77
C ASN A 135 -8.05 18.30 8.12
N THR A 136 -7.98 17.38 9.09
CA THR A 136 -8.52 17.60 10.44
C THR A 136 -7.45 18.11 11.38
N ASP A 137 -7.83 18.91 12.38
CA ASP A 137 -6.90 19.45 13.37
C ASP A 137 -6.12 18.31 14.07
N GLU A 138 -4.80 18.46 14.13
CA GLU A 138 -3.84 17.44 14.61
C GLU A 138 -4.19 16.85 16.01
N LYS A 139 -4.93 17.61 16.82
CA LYS A 139 -5.37 17.24 18.18
C LYS A 139 -6.49 16.21 18.21
N GLU A 140 -7.23 16.03 17.12
CA GLU A 140 -8.37 15.10 17.03
C GLU A 140 -8.02 13.80 16.29
N ASN A 141 -6.82 13.70 15.71
CA ASN A 141 -6.43 12.54 14.90
C ASN A 141 -6.20 11.30 15.78
N GLN A 142 -7.22 10.42 15.84
CA GLN A 142 -7.15 9.12 16.49
C GLN A 142 -6.12 8.22 15.80
N THR A 143 -5.40 7.42 16.58
CA THR A 143 -4.38 6.49 16.07
C THR A 143 -4.89 5.06 16.18
N ALA A 144 -4.36 4.17 15.35
CA ALA A 144 -4.70 2.76 15.42
C ALA A 144 -3.50 1.88 15.06
N ILE A 145 -3.52 0.64 15.54
CA ILE A 145 -2.64 -0.44 15.10
C ILE A 145 -3.41 -1.34 14.14
N LEU A 146 -2.83 -1.55 12.96
CA LEU A 146 -3.24 -2.60 12.04
C LEU A 146 -2.46 -3.86 12.37
N ASP A 147 -3.13 -5.00 12.50
CA ASP A 147 -2.54 -6.34 12.58
C ASP A 147 -3.11 -7.21 11.46
N ILE A 148 -2.24 -7.58 10.52
CA ILE A 148 -2.62 -8.18 9.24
C ILE A 148 -2.06 -9.59 9.17
N SER A 149 -2.94 -10.56 8.92
CA SER A 149 -2.59 -11.98 8.77
C SER A 149 -3.28 -12.61 7.55
N ASN A 150 -2.68 -13.66 7.00
CA ASN A 150 -3.24 -14.39 5.87
C ASN A 150 -4.09 -15.57 6.32
N GLN A 151 -5.26 -15.73 5.70
CA GLN A 151 -6.18 -16.86 5.84
C GLN A 151 -6.27 -17.59 4.48
N PRO A 152 -5.30 -18.47 4.15
CA PRO A 152 -5.15 -19.03 2.81
C PRO A 152 -6.30 -19.92 2.37
N GLU A 153 -6.92 -20.66 3.28
CA GLU A 153 -8.06 -21.54 2.99
C GLU A 153 -9.29 -20.76 2.51
N GLN A 154 -9.45 -19.50 2.96
CA GLN A 154 -10.54 -18.62 2.57
C GLN A 154 -10.12 -17.57 1.53
N HIS A 155 -8.88 -17.64 1.04
CA HIS A 155 -8.29 -16.71 0.07
C HIS A 155 -8.47 -15.23 0.45
N ARG A 156 -8.21 -14.91 1.72
CA ARG A 156 -8.39 -13.56 2.26
C ARG A 156 -7.33 -13.21 3.31
N LEU A 157 -7.14 -11.91 3.51
CA LEU A 157 -6.38 -11.37 4.63
C LEU A 157 -7.34 -10.88 5.71
N LEU A 158 -7.05 -11.20 6.97
CA LEU A 158 -7.70 -10.60 8.13
C LEU A 158 -6.85 -9.42 8.60
N VAL A 159 -7.49 -8.26 8.70
CA VAL A 159 -6.93 -7.03 9.26
C VAL A 159 -7.69 -6.76 10.55
N LYS A 160 -7.00 -6.77 11.68
CA LYS A 160 -7.53 -6.29 12.95
C LYS A 160 -7.10 -4.84 13.14
N ILE A 161 -8.05 -3.96 13.40
CA ILE A 161 -7.79 -2.54 13.66
C ILE A 161 -8.03 -2.28 15.14
N TYR A 162 -6.94 -2.15 15.90
CA TYR A 162 -6.98 -1.75 17.30
C TYR A 162 -6.93 -0.25 17.36
N VAL A 163 -8.03 0.38 17.76
CA VAL A 163 -8.10 1.83 17.87
C VAL A 163 -7.53 2.24 19.22
N CYS A 164 -6.56 3.15 19.20
CA CYS A 164 -5.80 3.53 20.39
C CYS A 164 -6.42 4.75 21.08
N GLY A 165 -6.50 4.68 22.42
CA GLY A 165 -6.97 5.75 23.28
C GLY A 165 -8.46 5.65 23.60
N ASN A 166 -8.85 6.27 24.70
CA ASN A 166 -10.23 6.20 25.25
C ASN A 166 -11.30 7.01 24.49
N GLN A 167 -11.01 7.52 23.29
CA GLN A 167 -11.98 8.26 22.50
C GLN A 167 -12.93 7.33 21.73
N PRO A 168 -14.19 7.72 21.48
CA PRO A 168 -15.10 6.95 20.63
C PRO A 168 -14.46 6.63 19.28
N VAL A 169 -14.64 5.39 18.82
CA VAL A 169 -13.98 4.92 17.60
C VAL A 169 -14.51 5.66 16.37
N GLU A 170 -13.62 6.38 15.67
CA GLU A 170 -13.97 7.00 14.40
C GLU A 170 -14.04 5.96 13.27
N VAL A 171 -15.25 5.67 12.80
CA VAL A 171 -15.48 4.64 11.77
C VAL A 171 -15.58 5.20 10.34
N LYS A 172 -15.76 6.51 10.18
CA LYS A 172 -16.08 7.16 8.89
C LYS A 172 -15.06 6.82 7.78
N ASN A 173 -13.80 6.66 8.15
CA ASN A 173 -12.71 6.45 7.20
C ASN A 173 -12.41 4.96 6.93
N LEU A 174 -13.16 4.02 7.52
CA LEU A 174 -12.91 2.58 7.35
C LEU A 174 -12.93 2.13 5.88
N PHE A 175 -13.83 2.68 5.05
CA PHE A 175 -13.84 2.37 3.62
C PHE A 175 -12.59 2.89 2.89
N ALA A 176 -12.09 4.08 3.25
CA ALA A 176 -10.85 4.64 2.70
C ALA A 176 -9.63 3.81 3.17
N ILE A 177 -9.58 3.44 4.44
CA ILE A 177 -8.57 2.55 5.02
C ILE A 177 -8.56 1.20 4.30
N LYS A 178 -9.73 0.59 4.06
CA LYS A 178 -9.84 -0.64 3.27
C LYS A 178 -9.21 -0.47 1.88
N ARG A 179 -9.44 0.65 1.19
CA ARG A 179 -8.83 0.91 -0.12
C ARG A 179 -7.31 1.11 -0.04
N LYS A 180 -6.80 1.79 0.99
CA LYS A 180 -5.35 1.90 1.25
C LYS A 180 -4.73 0.51 1.48
N LEU A 181 -5.39 -0.34 2.27
CA LEU A 181 -4.96 -1.72 2.52
C LEU A 181 -4.95 -2.58 1.26
N VAL A 182 -5.98 -2.48 0.43
CA VAL A 182 -6.05 -3.20 -0.86
C VAL A 182 -4.83 -2.89 -1.73
N ARG A 183 -4.36 -1.64 -1.72
CA ARG A 183 -3.17 -1.17 -2.43
C ARG A 183 -1.86 -1.58 -1.76
N LEU A 184 -1.75 -1.36 -0.45
CA LEU A 184 -0.58 -1.77 0.33
C LEU A 184 -0.26 -3.26 0.13
N LEU A 185 -1.29 -4.08 0.03
CA LEU A 185 -1.21 -5.54 -0.04
C LEU A 185 -1.49 -6.08 -1.44
N ASP A 186 -1.74 -5.21 -2.43
CA ASP A 186 -1.99 -5.56 -3.84
C ASP A 186 -2.96 -6.75 -4.02
N THR A 187 -4.06 -6.73 -3.27
CA THR A 187 -5.02 -7.85 -3.21
C THR A 187 -5.84 -8.02 -4.48
N GLU A 188 -5.98 -6.94 -5.26
CA GLU A 188 -6.74 -6.91 -6.51
C GLU A 188 -5.96 -7.41 -7.73
N ALA A 189 -4.68 -7.77 -7.59
CA ALA A 189 -3.84 -8.33 -8.65
C ALA A 189 -4.53 -9.48 -9.42
N LEU A 190 -4.10 -9.66 -10.67
CA LEU A 190 -4.63 -10.66 -11.61
C LEU A 190 -3.51 -11.65 -12.02
N PRO A 191 -3.15 -12.64 -11.16
CA PRO A 191 -2.04 -13.56 -11.42
C PRO A 191 -2.11 -14.30 -12.76
N VAL A 192 -3.31 -14.61 -13.24
CA VAL A 192 -3.50 -15.29 -14.54
C VAL A 192 -3.03 -14.40 -15.70
N LEU A 193 -3.35 -13.11 -15.68
CA LEU A 193 -2.92 -12.18 -16.74
C LEU A 193 -1.41 -11.94 -16.70
N LEU A 194 -0.86 -11.85 -15.48
CA LEU A 194 0.58 -11.78 -15.27
C LEU A 194 1.29 -12.99 -15.91
N GLN A 195 0.80 -14.20 -15.62
CA GLN A 195 1.37 -15.43 -16.16
C GLN A 195 1.28 -15.50 -17.68
N GLN A 196 0.15 -15.10 -18.27
CA GLN A 196 -0.02 -15.05 -19.72
C GLN A 196 0.95 -14.07 -20.41
N CYS A 197 1.20 -12.92 -19.80
CA CYS A 197 2.18 -11.95 -20.28
C CYS A 197 3.61 -12.51 -20.16
N PHE A 198 3.99 -12.99 -18.97
CA PHE A 198 5.36 -13.43 -18.68
C PHE A 198 5.77 -14.67 -19.47
N ASN A 199 4.86 -15.60 -19.74
CA ASN A 199 5.16 -16.76 -20.58
C ASN A 199 5.54 -16.38 -22.03
N LYS A 200 5.19 -15.17 -22.49
CA LYS A 200 5.51 -14.67 -23.83
C LYS A 200 6.77 -13.79 -23.88
N SER A 201 7.34 -13.42 -22.73
CA SER A 201 8.51 -12.53 -22.69
C SER A 201 9.82 -13.31 -22.66
N THR A 202 10.87 -12.73 -23.21
CA THR A 202 12.22 -13.30 -23.22
C THR A 202 12.72 -13.55 -21.80
N LEU A 203 12.37 -12.68 -20.83
CA LEU A 203 12.79 -12.82 -19.44
C LEU A 203 12.18 -14.05 -18.75
N PHE A 204 10.90 -14.33 -18.98
CA PHE A 204 10.15 -15.32 -18.22
C PHE A 204 9.53 -16.42 -19.09
N SER A 205 9.91 -16.54 -20.36
CA SER A 205 9.46 -17.62 -21.23
C SER A 205 10.11 -18.95 -20.85
N PRO A 206 9.35 -20.08 -20.92
CA PRO A 206 9.91 -21.43 -20.76
C PRO A 206 11.02 -21.78 -21.77
N GLU A 207 11.05 -21.10 -22.91
CA GLU A 207 11.97 -21.36 -24.02
C GLU A 207 13.35 -20.71 -23.81
N ASN A 208 13.48 -19.84 -22.80
CA ASN A 208 14.75 -19.20 -22.48
C ASN A 208 15.74 -20.23 -21.93
N LYS A 209 16.81 -20.53 -22.67
CA LYS A 209 17.83 -21.52 -22.29
C LYS A 209 18.45 -21.30 -20.90
N MET A 210 18.50 -20.05 -20.41
CA MET A 210 19.03 -19.74 -19.08
C MET A 210 18.02 -20.04 -17.96
N ASN A 211 16.71 -19.98 -18.25
CA ASN A 211 15.54 -20.33 -17.43
C ASN A 211 15.49 -19.84 -15.96
N ASN A 212 16.45 -19.04 -15.50
CA ASN A 212 16.58 -18.66 -14.09
C ASN A 212 15.40 -17.80 -13.60
N PHE A 213 15.02 -16.79 -14.38
CA PHE A 213 13.89 -15.91 -14.05
C PHE A 213 12.55 -16.62 -14.22
N PHE A 214 12.37 -17.44 -15.26
CA PHE A 214 11.18 -18.28 -15.42
C PHE A 214 10.99 -19.26 -14.25
N ASN A 215 12.05 -19.99 -13.87
CA ASN A 215 12.02 -20.89 -12.73
C ASN A 215 11.73 -20.15 -11.42
N HIS A 216 12.26 -18.93 -11.27
CA HIS A 216 11.95 -18.08 -10.13
C HIS A 216 10.47 -17.68 -10.11
N PHE A 217 9.91 -17.29 -11.25
CA PHE A 217 8.49 -16.97 -11.37
C PHE A 217 7.59 -18.18 -11.06
N LYS A 218 7.92 -19.36 -11.60
CA LYS A 218 7.22 -20.62 -11.27
C LYS A 218 7.24 -20.97 -9.78
N ARG A 219 8.34 -20.63 -9.08
CA ARG A 219 8.46 -20.85 -7.63
C ARG A 219 7.65 -19.85 -6.81
N TYR A 220 7.42 -18.65 -7.33
CA TYR A 220 6.72 -17.56 -6.65
C TYR A 220 5.59 -16.98 -7.52
N PRO A 221 4.59 -17.80 -7.93
CA PRO A 221 3.56 -17.37 -8.87
C PRO A 221 2.56 -16.39 -8.25
N GLY A 222 2.54 -16.29 -6.92
CA GLY A 222 1.66 -15.39 -6.16
C GLY A 222 2.29 -14.06 -5.78
N ILE A 223 3.41 -13.67 -6.41
CA ILE A 223 4.11 -12.41 -6.11
C ILE A 223 3.18 -11.20 -6.20
N ARG A 224 3.37 -10.23 -5.31
CA ARG A 224 2.57 -9.00 -5.20
C ARG A 224 3.47 -7.79 -5.23
N ILE A 225 2.95 -6.65 -5.69
CA ILE A 225 3.60 -5.36 -5.52
C ILE A 225 3.35 -4.92 -4.08
N PRO A 226 4.37 -4.86 -3.20
CA PRO A 226 4.17 -4.26 -1.90
C PRO A 226 3.84 -2.79 -2.16
N GLY A 227 2.67 -2.28 -1.77
CA GLY A 227 2.33 -0.87 -1.95
C GLY A 227 2.98 0.00 -0.86
N CYS A 228 2.28 1.06 -0.45
CA CYS A 228 2.56 1.77 0.78
C CYS A 228 1.26 2.14 1.51
N TRP A 229 1.37 2.42 2.81
CA TRP A 229 0.26 2.96 3.59
C TRP A 229 0.00 4.42 3.22
N ASP A 230 1.07 5.22 3.20
CA ASP A 230 1.06 6.63 2.90
C ASP A 230 2.12 6.97 1.84
N PRO A 231 1.74 7.59 0.70
CA PRO A 231 2.67 7.98 -0.35
C PRO A 231 3.73 8.99 0.09
N PHE A 232 3.40 9.88 1.04
CA PHE A 232 4.36 10.84 1.58
C PHE A 232 5.46 10.11 2.38
N GLU A 233 5.08 9.25 3.31
CA GLU A 233 5.97 8.39 4.08
C GLU A 233 6.90 7.58 3.17
N LEU A 234 6.35 6.92 2.15
CA LEU A 234 7.14 6.14 1.20
C LEU A 234 8.15 7.01 0.45
N SER A 235 7.75 8.21 0.03
CA SER A 235 8.62 9.13 -0.71
C SER A 235 9.76 9.64 0.17
N VAL A 236 9.50 9.94 1.44
CA VAL A 236 10.53 10.28 2.43
C VAL A 236 11.52 9.13 2.58
N ARG A 237 11.02 7.89 2.75
CA ARG A 237 11.87 6.69 2.83
C ARG A 237 12.70 6.49 1.56
N ALA A 238 12.14 6.76 0.38
CA ALA A 238 12.83 6.66 -0.91
C ALA A 238 13.98 7.68 -1.03
N ILE A 239 13.75 8.93 -0.61
CA ILE A 239 14.79 9.99 -0.59
C ILE A 239 15.90 9.66 0.41
N ILE A 240 15.54 9.20 1.62
CA ILE A 240 16.51 8.75 2.64
C ILE A 240 17.37 7.61 2.08
N GLY A 241 16.75 6.64 1.41
CA GLY A 241 17.40 5.44 0.91
C GLY A 241 18.29 5.62 -0.33
N GLN A 242 18.39 6.83 -0.88
CA GLN A 242 19.23 7.08 -2.05
C GLN A 242 20.70 6.72 -1.77
N GLN A 243 21.31 5.93 -2.66
CA GLN A 243 22.74 5.56 -2.64
C GLN A 243 23.23 4.89 -1.33
N ILE A 244 22.33 4.34 -0.51
CA ILE A 244 22.70 3.62 0.72
C ILE A 244 22.01 2.26 0.75
N SER A 245 22.46 1.39 1.66
CA SER A 245 21.79 0.10 1.87
C SER A 245 20.40 0.30 2.47
N VAL A 246 19.49 -0.65 2.23
CA VAL A 246 18.14 -0.65 2.83
C VAL A 246 18.22 -0.61 4.36
N LYS A 247 19.13 -1.37 4.98
CA LYS A 247 19.34 -1.34 6.44
C LYS A 247 19.75 0.05 6.93
N GLY A 248 20.66 0.72 6.22
CA GLY A 248 21.06 2.09 6.54
C GLY A 248 19.90 3.08 6.42
N ALA A 249 19.09 2.95 5.37
CA ALA A 249 17.91 3.77 5.16
C ALA A 249 16.87 3.60 6.28
N THR A 250 16.63 2.35 6.69
CA THR A 250 15.73 2.02 7.81
C THR A 250 16.24 2.62 9.12
N THR A 251 17.54 2.52 9.43
CA THR A 251 18.12 3.13 10.64
C THR A 251 17.97 4.65 10.66
N ILE A 252 18.20 5.34 9.54
CA ILE A 252 18.00 6.79 9.47
C ILE A 252 16.52 7.14 9.63
N THR A 253 15.62 6.36 9.03
CA THR A 253 14.18 6.55 9.15
C THR A 253 13.70 6.35 10.59
N GLN A 254 14.22 5.35 11.31
CA GLN A 254 13.95 5.16 12.74
C GLN A 254 14.34 6.40 13.55
N ARG A 255 15.54 6.97 13.34
CA ARG A 255 15.96 8.22 14.02
C ARG A 255 15.04 9.39 13.72
N LEU A 256 14.55 9.51 12.48
CA LEU A 256 13.58 10.53 12.10
C LEU A 256 12.28 10.37 12.89
N VAL A 257 11.75 9.15 12.96
CA VAL A 257 10.53 8.84 13.71
C VAL A 257 10.70 9.08 15.20
N SER A 258 11.81 8.63 15.80
CA SER A 258 12.08 8.89 17.22
C SER A 258 12.20 10.38 17.55
N ARG A 259 12.60 11.21 16.57
CA ARG A 259 12.78 12.66 16.78
C ARG A 259 11.50 13.46 16.58
N ILE A 260 10.70 13.13 15.56
CA ILE A 260 9.56 13.97 15.13
C ILE A 260 8.27 13.19 14.83
N GLY A 261 8.24 11.88 15.08
CA GLY A 261 7.03 11.07 14.99
C GLY A 261 6.05 11.39 16.12
N LYS A 262 4.74 11.28 15.84
CA LYS A 262 3.71 11.54 16.85
C LYS A 262 3.54 10.27 17.70
N PRO A 263 3.64 10.35 19.04
CA PRO A 263 3.49 9.18 19.90
C PRO A 263 2.06 8.64 19.85
N ILE A 264 1.94 7.33 20.06
CA ILE A 264 0.65 6.63 20.20
C ILE A 264 0.31 6.54 21.67
N ASN A 265 -0.91 6.93 22.03
CA ASN A 265 -1.43 6.77 23.38
C ASN A 265 -2.19 5.43 23.45
N PHE A 266 -1.60 4.43 24.13
CA PHE A 266 -2.24 3.16 24.38
C PHE A 266 -2.98 3.17 25.72
N ASP A 267 -4.17 2.57 25.75
CA ASP A 267 -4.89 2.36 27.01
C ASP A 267 -4.24 1.23 27.80
N CYS A 268 -4.28 1.30 29.14
CA CYS A 268 -3.57 0.36 30.00
C CYS A 268 -3.95 -1.11 29.75
N SER A 269 -5.23 -1.38 29.43
CA SER A 269 -5.71 -2.72 29.07
C SER A 269 -5.04 -3.24 27.80
N PHE A 270 -4.87 -2.39 26.78
CA PHE A 270 -4.18 -2.75 25.54
C PHE A 270 -2.71 -3.07 25.81
N VAL A 271 -2.02 -2.25 26.61
CA VAL A 271 -0.61 -2.49 26.99
C VAL A 271 -0.46 -3.83 27.70
N GLN A 272 -1.37 -4.17 28.63
CA GLN A 272 -1.34 -5.44 29.36
C GLN A 272 -1.61 -6.65 28.46
N MET A 273 -2.53 -6.53 27.50
CA MET A 273 -2.88 -7.63 26.58
C MET A 273 -1.86 -7.80 25.44
N HIS A 274 -1.17 -6.72 25.07
CA HIS A 274 -0.28 -6.68 23.89
C HIS A 274 1.08 -6.01 24.16
N PRO A 275 1.82 -6.40 25.22
CA PRO A 275 3.07 -5.74 25.61
C PRO A 275 4.10 -5.71 24.46
N GLN A 276 4.22 -6.82 23.73
CA GLN A 276 5.12 -6.96 22.57
C GLN A 276 4.79 -5.99 21.42
N ILE A 277 3.51 -5.62 21.23
CA ILE A 277 3.13 -4.65 20.20
C ILE A 277 3.59 -3.26 20.64
N THR A 278 3.30 -2.89 21.88
CA THR A 278 3.62 -1.56 22.43
C THR A 278 5.12 -1.31 22.59
N GLU A 279 5.92 -2.36 22.77
CA GLU A 279 7.38 -2.27 22.75
C GLU A 279 7.94 -1.95 21.35
N LYS A 280 7.32 -2.50 20.30
CA LYS A 280 7.79 -2.38 18.90
C LYS A 280 7.17 -1.22 18.14
N ILE A 281 5.98 -0.80 18.53
CA ILE A 281 5.21 0.24 17.85
C ILE A 281 4.75 1.27 18.89
N HIS A 282 5.24 2.50 18.76
CA HIS A 282 5.02 3.58 19.74
C HIS A 282 4.77 4.95 19.10
N ALA A 283 4.87 5.08 17.79
CA ALA A 283 4.64 6.34 17.07
C ALA A 283 3.96 6.10 15.72
N VAL A 284 3.31 7.13 15.18
CA VAL A 284 2.93 7.22 13.76
C VAL A 284 3.96 8.04 12.99
N PHE A 285 4.03 7.82 11.67
CA PHE A 285 5.00 8.50 10.81
C PHE A 285 4.80 10.03 10.85
N PRO A 286 5.86 10.85 10.82
CA PRO A 286 5.75 12.30 10.83
C PRO A 286 4.97 12.84 9.62
N GLU A 287 4.17 13.90 9.82
CA GLU A 287 3.48 14.57 8.73
C GLU A 287 4.39 15.55 7.96
N ALA A 288 3.99 15.94 6.75
CA ALA A 288 4.72 16.90 5.92
C ALA A 288 4.96 18.25 6.63
N LYS A 289 3.97 18.72 7.41
CA LYS A 289 4.10 19.97 8.19
C LYS A 289 5.24 19.91 9.20
N SER A 290 5.36 18.80 9.94
CA SER A 290 6.46 18.57 10.88
C SER A 290 7.79 18.49 10.14
N LEU A 291 7.87 17.67 9.08
CA LEU A 291 9.11 17.48 8.33
C LEU A 291 9.65 18.77 7.69
N SER A 292 8.75 19.67 7.24
CA SER A 292 9.13 20.92 6.57
C SER A 292 9.76 21.99 7.48
N LYS A 293 9.55 21.91 8.80
CA LYS A 293 9.92 22.95 9.78
C LYS A 293 11.01 22.51 10.76
N GLN A 294 11.17 21.21 10.98
CA GLN A 294 12.05 20.67 12.01
C GLN A 294 13.52 20.71 11.60
N ASN A 295 14.41 20.82 12.59
CA ASN A 295 15.85 20.64 12.38
C ASN A 295 16.17 19.15 12.21
N LEU A 296 16.65 18.78 11.03
CA LEU A 296 16.99 17.40 10.64
C LEU A 296 18.50 17.13 10.61
N GLU A 297 19.31 18.06 11.15
CA GLU A 297 20.76 17.87 11.29
C GLU A 297 21.08 16.65 12.16
N ASN A 298 22.26 16.06 11.92
CA ASN A 298 22.77 14.91 12.65
C ASN A 298 21.91 13.62 12.57
N LEU A 299 20.98 13.52 11.61
CA LEU A 299 20.26 12.26 11.33
C LEU A 299 21.13 11.19 10.66
N GLY A 300 22.32 11.57 10.16
CA GLY A 300 23.14 10.74 9.28
C GLY A 300 22.84 10.95 7.80
N LEU A 301 22.27 12.10 7.44
CA LEU A 301 22.03 12.54 6.07
C LEU A 301 22.95 13.71 5.73
N THR A 302 23.26 13.86 4.44
CA THR A 302 23.94 15.06 3.95
C THR A 302 22.99 16.26 4.01
N HIS A 303 23.55 17.48 4.12
CA HIS A 303 22.76 18.72 4.08
C HIS A 303 21.87 18.80 2.81
N ARG A 304 22.39 18.35 1.66
CA ARG A 304 21.62 18.33 0.42
C ARG A 304 20.39 17.43 0.50
N ARG A 305 20.49 16.25 1.12
CA ARG A 305 19.34 15.34 1.27
C ARG A 305 18.34 15.85 2.29
N ILE A 306 18.80 16.48 3.37
CA ILE A 306 17.93 17.16 4.32
C ILE A 306 17.11 18.24 3.60
N GLN A 307 17.78 19.07 2.77
CA GLN A 307 17.10 20.08 1.98
C GLN A 307 16.07 19.45 1.02
N THR A 308 16.41 18.37 0.32
CA THR A 308 15.46 17.65 -0.56
C THR A 308 14.23 17.15 0.20
N LEU A 309 14.40 16.61 1.42
CA LEU A 309 13.26 16.17 2.25
C LEU A 309 12.34 17.33 2.63
N GLN A 310 12.91 18.46 3.05
CA GLN A 310 12.12 19.64 3.40
C GLN A 310 11.47 20.29 2.17
N ASP A 311 12.16 20.34 1.03
CA ASP A 311 11.62 20.81 -0.25
C ASP A 311 10.44 19.94 -0.70
N PHE A 312 10.59 18.61 -0.61
CA PHE A 312 9.51 17.66 -0.90
C PHE A 312 8.31 17.86 0.02
N ALA A 313 8.52 17.97 1.33
CA ALA A 313 7.46 18.25 2.29
C ALA A 313 6.72 19.56 1.97
N ARG A 314 7.45 20.62 1.60
CA ARG A 314 6.85 21.90 1.19
C ARG A 314 6.07 21.79 -0.12
N ALA A 315 6.53 20.98 -1.08
CA ALA A 315 5.80 20.71 -2.32
C ALA A 315 4.45 20.01 -2.06
N ILE A 316 4.42 19.08 -1.10
CA ILE A 316 3.19 18.40 -0.67
C ILE A 316 2.20 19.38 -0.03
N LEU A 317 2.67 20.22 0.89
CA LEU A 317 1.83 21.24 1.53
C LEU A 317 1.27 22.28 0.53
N LYS A 318 1.95 22.47 -0.60
CA LYS A 318 1.51 23.35 -1.70
C LYS A 318 0.68 22.61 -2.76
N ASN A 319 0.34 21.34 -2.55
CA ASN A 319 -0.36 20.48 -3.52
C ASN A 319 0.33 20.39 -4.90
N GLN A 320 1.66 20.48 -4.94
CA GLN A 320 2.46 20.42 -6.18
C GLN A 320 2.75 18.98 -6.63
N VAL A 321 2.51 17.99 -5.77
CA VAL A 321 2.68 16.56 -6.10
C VAL A 321 1.35 15.86 -5.89
N ASN A 322 0.84 15.22 -6.94
CA ASN A 322 -0.44 14.55 -6.93
C ASN A 322 -0.28 13.02 -6.82
N PHE A 323 -0.61 12.46 -5.66
CA PHE A 323 -0.65 11.01 -5.42
C PHE A 323 -2.01 10.37 -5.72
N SER A 324 -2.88 11.07 -6.48
CA SER A 324 -4.15 10.50 -6.89
C SER A 324 -3.91 9.17 -7.61
N PRO A 325 -4.69 8.12 -7.32
CA PRO A 325 -4.65 6.87 -8.06
C PRO A 325 -5.07 6.99 -9.53
N LEU A 326 -5.57 8.15 -9.94
CA LEU A 326 -5.87 8.45 -11.33
C LEU A 326 -4.73 9.20 -12.04
N GLN A 327 -3.66 9.54 -11.32
CA GLN A 327 -2.52 10.25 -11.86
C GLN A 327 -1.80 9.36 -12.88
N ASN A 328 -1.52 9.92 -14.05
CA ASN A 328 -0.68 9.26 -15.05
C ASN A 328 0.79 9.25 -14.55
N THR A 329 1.45 8.10 -14.65
CA THR A 329 2.82 7.91 -14.16
C THR A 329 3.84 8.81 -14.84
N GLU A 330 3.73 9.07 -16.14
CA GLU A 330 4.65 9.94 -16.86
C GLU A 330 4.54 11.38 -16.34
N ASN A 331 3.32 11.90 -16.19
CA ASN A 331 3.07 13.21 -15.60
C ASN A 331 3.58 13.26 -14.16
N PHE A 332 3.29 12.24 -13.34
CA PHE A 332 3.80 12.15 -11.97
C PHE A 332 5.32 12.22 -11.91
N VAL A 333 6.00 11.47 -12.79
CA VAL A 333 7.47 11.46 -12.86
C VAL A 333 7.99 12.83 -13.29
N GLN A 334 7.36 13.49 -14.26
CA GLN A 334 7.71 14.86 -14.68
C GLN A 334 7.56 15.86 -13.53
N ASP A 335 6.46 15.79 -12.78
CA ASP A 335 6.14 16.70 -11.68
C ASP A 335 7.14 16.52 -10.52
N ILE A 336 7.32 15.29 -10.04
CA ILE A 336 8.13 15.02 -8.84
C ILE A 336 9.62 15.22 -9.10
N THR A 337 10.09 15.08 -10.35
CA THR A 337 11.49 15.33 -10.72
C THR A 337 11.86 16.81 -10.78
N GLN A 338 10.88 17.73 -10.74
CA GLN A 338 11.14 19.16 -10.54
C GLN A 338 11.73 19.46 -9.15
N ILE A 339 11.54 18.55 -8.19
CA ILE A 339 12.07 18.69 -6.83
C ILE A 339 13.55 18.31 -6.83
N LYS A 340 14.41 19.30 -6.54
CA LYS A 340 15.86 19.12 -6.56
C LYS A 340 16.31 17.99 -5.63
N GLY A 341 16.94 16.97 -6.22
CA GLY A 341 17.42 15.78 -5.52
C GLY A 341 16.54 14.54 -5.71
N ILE A 342 15.39 14.66 -6.37
CA ILE A 342 14.57 13.53 -6.81
C ILE A 342 14.83 13.29 -8.30
N GLY A 343 15.53 12.20 -8.62
CA GLY A 343 15.80 11.80 -9.99
C GLY A 343 14.77 10.82 -10.56
N PRO A 344 14.83 10.50 -11.87
CA PRO A 344 13.90 9.59 -12.53
C PRO A 344 13.78 8.21 -11.87
N TRP A 345 14.90 7.65 -11.38
CA TRP A 345 14.90 6.38 -10.63
C TRP A 345 14.03 6.46 -9.37
N THR A 346 14.17 7.54 -8.58
CA THR A 346 13.39 7.71 -7.34
C THR A 346 11.92 7.95 -7.67
N ALA A 347 11.63 8.74 -8.69
CA ALA A 347 10.28 9.01 -9.16
C ALA A 347 9.55 7.74 -9.62
N GLN A 348 10.21 6.90 -10.42
CA GLN A 348 9.64 5.63 -10.88
C GLN A 348 9.45 4.63 -9.72
N TYR A 349 10.39 4.57 -8.78
CA TYR A 349 10.23 3.76 -7.57
C TYR A 349 9.03 4.20 -6.73
N ILE A 350 8.82 5.52 -6.59
CA ILE A 350 7.64 6.08 -5.92
C ILE A 350 6.37 5.76 -6.72
N ALA A 351 6.36 5.93 -8.05
CA ALA A 351 5.19 5.59 -8.86
C ALA A 351 4.78 4.11 -8.71
N MET A 352 5.76 3.21 -8.80
CA MET A 352 5.58 1.77 -8.61
C MET A 352 4.94 1.42 -7.26
N ARG A 353 5.37 2.07 -6.19
CA ARG A 353 5.01 1.69 -4.80
C ARG A 353 3.85 2.52 -4.23
N ALA A 354 3.73 3.79 -4.59
CA ALA A 354 2.75 4.75 -4.05
C ALA A 354 1.52 4.92 -4.93
N LEU A 355 1.71 4.99 -6.25
CA LEU A 355 0.59 4.98 -7.19
C LEU A 355 0.10 3.56 -7.47
N ASN A 356 0.84 2.54 -6.99
CA ASN A 356 0.60 1.14 -7.29
C ASN A 356 0.56 0.87 -8.81
N ASP A 357 1.36 1.60 -9.58
CA ASP A 357 1.40 1.40 -11.03
C ASP A 357 2.10 0.06 -11.35
N PRO A 358 1.37 -0.93 -11.92
CA PRO A 358 1.95 -2.22 -12.26
C PRO A 358 2.99 -2.14 -13.40
N ASN A 359 3.07 -1.02 -14.11
CA ASN A 359 3.96 -0.81 -15.23
C ASN A 359 5.16 0.11 -14.91
N ALA A 360 5.15 0.78 -13.76
CA ALA A 360 6.27 1.61 -13.32
C ALA A 360 7.43 0.72 -12.84
N TYR A 361 8.64 1.04 -13.28
CA TYR A 361 9.85 0.37 -12.78
C TYR A 361 11.03 1.35 -12.78
N PRO A 362 11.95 1.26 -11.81
CA PRO A 362 13.08 2.17 -11.73
C PRO A 362 14.15 1.79 -12.75
N GLN A 363 14.08 2.39 -13.94
CA GLN A 363 15.08 2.21 -14.99
C GLN A 363 16.47 2.63 -14.51
N GLY A 364 17.50 1.86 -14.89
CA GLY A 364 18.87 2.08 -14.43
C GLY A 364 19.17 1.59 -13.00
N ASP A 365 18.28 0.79 -12.41
CA ASP A 365 18.52 0.17 -11.11
C ASP A 365 19.68 -0.82 -11.17
N LEU A 366 20.74 -0.57 -10.39
CA LEU A 366 21.94 -1.38 -10.38
C LEU A 366 21.69 -2.84 -9.99
N VAL A 367 20.69 -3.12 -9.14
CA VAL A 367 20.40 -4.52 -8.76
C VAL A 367 19.73 -5.23 -9.93
N LEU A 368 18.79 -4.58 -10.63
CA LEU A 368 18.19 -5.14 -11.86
C LEU A 368 19.25 -5.39 -12.93
N GLU A 369 20.07 -4.38 -13.24
CA GLU A 369 21.12 -4.47 -14.28
C GLU A 369 22.13 -5.58 -13.97
N ASN A 370 22.58 -5.70 -12.72
CA ASN A 370 23.52 -6.76 -12.32
C ASN A 370 22.91 -8.17 -12.42
N ASN A 371 21.62 -8.35 -12.10
CA ASN A 371 20.97 -9.67 -12.22
C ASN A 371 20.74 -10.07 -13.68
N LEU A 372 20.38 -9.10 -14.52
CA LEU A 372 20.31 -9.30 -15.96
C LEU A 372 21.68 -9.63 -16.53
N LYS A 373 22.73 -8.91 -16.10
CA LYS A 373 24.12 -9.19 -16.51
C LYS A 373 24.56 -10.61 -16.17
N ASN A 374 24.21 -11.09 -14.98
CA ASN A 374 24.52 -12.47 -14.56
C ASN A 374 23.78 -13.54 -15.37
N SER A 375 22.66 -13.21 -16.00
CA SER A 375 21.83 -14.17 -16.74
C SER A 375 21.99 -14.08 -18.26
N PHE A 376 22.33 -12.92 -18.79
CA PHE A 376 22.40 -12.66 -20.23
C PHE A 376 23.75 -12.12 -20.71
N GLY A 377 24.71 -11.92 -19.81
CA GLY A 377 25.96 -11.22 -20.12
C GLY A 377 25.76 -9.71 -20.18
N GLU A 378 26.74 -8.97 -20.69
CA GLU A 378 26.63 -7.52 -20.80
C GLU A 378 25.54 -7.11 -21.78
N LEU A 379 24.59 -6.32 -21.30
CA LEU A 379 23.49 -5.77 -22.09
C LEU A 379 23.58 -4.25 -22.11
N SER A 380 23.29 -3.65 -23.27
CA SER A 380 23.13 -2.21 -23.40
C SER A 380 21.83 -1.74 -22.71
N LYS A 381 21.75 -0.45 -22.37
CA LYS A 381 20.54 0.15 -21.79
C LYS A 381 19.30 -0.04 -22.67
N GLN A 382 19.49 -0.02 -23.99
CA GLN A 382 18.41 -0.25 -24.96
C GLN A 382 17.93 -1.70 -24.95
N GLN A 383 18.85 -2.66 -24.88
CA GLN A 383 18.50 -4.09 -24.78
C GLN A 383 17.73 -4.39 -23.48
N ILE A 384 18.17 -3.81 -22.36
CA ILE A 384 17.46 -3.94 -21.09
C ILE A 384 16.04 -3.34 -21.18
N ALA A 385 15.90 -2.17 -21.80
CA ALA A 385 14.58 -1.56 -22.00
C ALA A 385 13.65 -2.46 -22.84
N MET A 386 14.15 -3.03 -23.94
CA MET A 386 13.39 -3.96 -24.79
C MET A 386 12.89 -5.19 -24.01
N LEU A 387 13.74 -5.78 -23.15
CA LEU A 387 13.34 -6.93 -22.30
C LEU A 387 12.21 -6.57 -21.33
N PHE A 388 12.23 -5.37 -20.75
CA PHE A 388 11.15 -4.89 -19.90
C PHE A 388 9.91 -4.50 -20.70
N ASP A 389 10.05 -4.00 -21.94
CA ASP A 389 8.90 -3.62 -22.77
C ASP A 389 8.03 -4.82 -23.17
N GLU A 390 8.63 -6.00 -23.35
CA GLU A 390 7.89 -7.26 -23.52
C GLU A 390 7.04 -7.64 -22.29
N CYS A 391 7.36 -7.09 -21.11
CA CYS A 391 6.64 -7.35 -19.88
C CYS A 391 5.54 -6.32 -19.61
N GLN A 392 5.28 -5.36 -20.51
CA GLN A 392 4.16 -4.42 -20.35
C GLN A 392 2.80 -5.16 -20.39
N PRO A 393 1.80 -4.73 -19.59
CA PRO A 393 1.81 -3.59 -18.67
C PRO A 393 2.28 -3.94 -17.22
N TRP A 394 3.08 -4.99 -17.03
CA TRP A 394 3.42 -5.58 -15.73
C TRP A 394 4.91 -5.45 -15.34
N ARG A 395 5.60 -4.41 -15.83
CA ARG A 395 7.04 -4.19 -15.59
C ARG A 395 7.42 -4.13 -14.11
N ALA A 396 6.54 -3.62 -13.24
CA ALA A 396 6.76 -3.58 -11.79
C ALA A 396 6.92 -4.99 -11.19
N TYR A 397 6.08 -5.94 -11.62
CA TYR A 397 6.16 -7.33 -11.16
C TYR A 397 7.42 -8.02 -11.66
N ALA A 398 7.83 -7.74 -12.91
CA ALA A 398 9.09 -8.24 -13.47
C ALA A 398 10.28 -7.76 -12.64
N ALA A 399 10.33 -6.45 -12.32
CA ALA A 399 11.36 -5.88 -11.47
C ALA A 399 11.41 -6.51 -10.07
N LEU A 400 10.25 -6.75 -9.44
CA LEU A 400 10.17 -7.41 -8.12
C LEU A 400 10.71 -8.85 -8.13
N LEU A 401 10.36 -9.63 -9.15
CA LEU A 401 10.86 -10.99 -9.29
C LEU A 401 12.39 -11.03 -9.46
N ILE A 402 12.94 -10.12 -10.28
CA ILE A 402 14.39 -10.00 -10.49
C ILE A 402 15.09 -9.56 -9.19
N TRP A 403 14.56 -8.56 -8.47
CA TRP A 403 15.10 -8.13 -7.17
C TRP A 403 15.10 -9.25 -6.14
N ARG A 404 14.03 -10.06 -6.09
CA ARG A 404 13.92 -11.18 -5.14
C ARG A 404 15.00 -12.23 -5.38
N GLN A 405 15.29 -12.54 -6.64
CA GLN A 405 16.36 -13.46 -6.98
C GLN A 405 17.73 -12.98 -6.47
N ALA A 406 18.00 -11.66 -6.54
CA ALA A 406 19.23 -11.05 -6.06
C ALA A 406 19.47 -11.25 -4.55
N VAL A 407 18.41 -11.09 -3.74
CA VAL A 407 18.50 -11.25 -2.27
C VAL A 407 18.91 -12.67 -1.90
N LYS A 408 18.42 -13.66 -2.65
CA LYS A 408 18.73 -15.08 -2.42
C LYS A 408 20.18 -15.44 -2.76
N LEU A 409 20.74 -14.83 -3.80
CA LEU A 409 22.15 -15.03 -4.17
C LEU A 409 23.10 -14.49 -3.10
N LYS A 410 22.76 -13.35 -2.46
CA LYS A 410 23.56 -12.80 -1.35
C LYS A 410 23.44 -13.59 -0.05
N GLY A 411 22.29 -14.22 0.21
CA GLY A 411 22.06 -15.06 1.38
C GLY A 411 22.70 -16.45 1.33
N LYS A 412 23.15 -16.92 0.15
CA LYS A 412 23.91 -18.18 0.01
C LYS A 412 25.43 -18.01 0.16
N ASN A 413 25.93 -16.77 0.09
CA ASN A 413 27.35 -16.44 0.21
C ASN A 413 27.69 -15.80 1.58
N ARG A 414 26.87 -16.04 2.60
CA ARG A 414 27.10 -15.60 3.98
C ARG A 414 26.96 -16.75 4.95
#